data_AF-A0A3E2YV85-F1
#
_entry.id   AF-A0A3E2YV85-F1
#
_cell.length_a   1.000
_cell.length_b   1.000
_cell.length_c   1.000
_cell.angle_alpha   90.00
_cell.angle_beta   90.00
_cell.angle_gamma   90.00
#
_symmetry.space_group_name_H-M   'P 1'
#
loop_
_entity.id
_entity.type
_entity.pdbx_description
1 polymer ?
#
loop_
_entity_poly.entity_id
_entity_poly.type
_entity_poly.pdbx_seq_one_letter_code
_entity_poly.pdbx_strand_id
1 'polypeptide(L)' 'MTTTQVWCDRCGEPADTGSHAACRAARDLEPPRFCARCRRRMKVQVLPVGWAAVCVEHGELRG' A
#
# COMPACT_ATOMS: atom_id res chain seq x y z
N MET A 1 -2.98 -13.78 9.80
CA MET A 1 -1.64 -13.83 9.15
C MET A 1 -1.06 -12.44 9.26
N THR A 2 -0.10 -12.23 10.16
CA THR A 2 0.46 -10.89 10.43
C THR A 2 1.45 -10.55 9.33
N THR A 3 1.00 -9.79 8.34
CA THR A 3 1.88 -9.28 7.28
C THR A 3 2.73 -8.17 7.89
N THR A 4 3.99 -8.46 8.22
CA THR A 4 4.94 -7.42 8.63
C THR A 4 5.06 -6.42 7.47
N GLN A 5 4.53 -5.21 7.64
CA GLN A 5 4.70 -4.13 6.68
C GLN A 5 6.12 -3.60 6.82
N VAL A 6 7.00 -4.00 5.92
CA VAL A 6 8.40 -3.58 5.87
C VAL A 6 8.53 -2.23 5.16
N TRP A 7 7.59 -1.92 4.26
CA TRP A 7 7.59 -0.71 3.44
C TRP A 7 6.28 0.06 3.59
N CYS A 8 6.36 1.38 3.51
CA CYS A 8 5.20 2.25 3.44
C CYS A 8 4.49 2.03 2.10
N ASP A 9 3.21 1.63 2.17
CA ASP A 9 2.37 1.35 1.01
C ASP A 9 2.01 2.60 0.18
N ARG A 10 2.30 3.80 0.70
CA ARG A 10 2.12 5.07 -0.01
C ARG A 10 3.40 5.59 -0.67
N CYS A 11 4.49 5.80 0.08
CA CYS A 11 5.70 6.43 -0.47
C CYS A 11 6.77 5.41 -0.92
N GLY A 12 6.69 4.16 -0.44
CA GLY A 12 7.66 3.11 -0.77
C GLY A 12 8.96 3.14 0.04
N GLU A 13 9.07 4.03 1.03
CA GLU A 13 10.19 4.06 1.99
C GLU A 13 10.05 2.97 3.07
N PRO A 14 11.13 2.59 3.77
CA PRO A 14 11.04 1.68 4.90
C PRO A 14 10.01 2.16 5.93
N ALA A 15 9.18 1.25 6.43
CA ALA A 15 8.08 1.58 7.34
C ALA A 15 8.56 2.07 8.72
N ASP A 16 9.80 1.76 9.08
CA ASP A 16 10.50 2.18 10.29
C ASP A 16 11.20 3.54 10.16
N THR A 17 11.33 4.08 8.96
CA THR A 17 11.94 5.40 8.72
C THR A 17 10.92 6.51 8.89
N GLY A 18 11.05 7.31 9.94
CA GLY A 18 10.20 8.47 10.19
C GLY A 18 8.76 8.10 10.60
N SER A 19 7.91 9.11 10.79
CA SER A 19 6.59 8.87 11.38
C SER A 19 5.55 8.34 10.40
N HIS A 20 5.68 8.57 9.07
CA HIS A 20 4.68 8.25 8.04
C HIS A 20 3.25 8.74 8.33
N ALA A 21 3.07 9.75 9.20
CA ALA A 21 1.74 10.22 9.60
C ALA A 21 0.92 10.76 8.42
N ALA A 22 1.55 11.56 7.55
CA ALA A 22 0.91 12.07 6.33
C ALA A 22 0.59 10.95 5.33
N CYS A 23 1.47 9.94 5.21
CA CYS A 23 1.24 8.77 4.37
C CYS A 23 0.01 7.98 4.84
N ARG A 24 -0.13 7.77 6.15
CA ARG A 24 -1.30 7.10 6.73
C ARG A 24 -2.58 7.89 6.51
N ALA A 25 -2.57 9.20 6.79
CA ALA A 25 -3.73 10.05 6.57
C ALA A 25 -4.18 10.07 5.10
N ALA A 26 -3.24 10.06 4.15
CA ALA A 26 -3.59 9.96 2.73
C ALA A 26 -4.19 8.59 2.37
N ARG A 27 -3.75 7.51 3.02
CA ARG A 27 -4.23 6.14 2.75
C ARG A 27 -5.65 5.87 3.22
N ASP A 28 -6.22 6.75 4.03
CA ASP A 28 -7.66 6.72 4.35
C ASP A 28 -8.53 7.04 3.14
N LEU A 29 -8.00 7.79 2.15
CA LEU A 29 -8.73 8.23 0.95
C LEU A 29 -8.16 7.66 -0.36
N GLU A 30 -6.86 7.40 -0.41
CA GLU A 30 -6.16 6.93 -1.61
C GLU A 30 -5.81 5.43 -1.48
N PRO A 31 -5.92 4.62 -2.55
CA PRO A 31 -5.42 3.24 -2.59
C PRO A 31 -3.90 3.12 -2.40
N PRO A 32 -3.38 1.93 -2.03
CA PRO A 32 -1.95 1.70 -1.85
C PRO A 32 -1.25 1.75 -3.19
N ARG A 33 -0.12 2.46 -3.24
CA ARG A 33 0.71 2.59 -4.44
C ARG A 33 1.83 1.57 -4.50
N PHE A 34 2.30 1.11 -3.35
CA PHE A 34 3.41 0.17 -3.21
C PHE A 34 3.00 -1.03 -2.35
N CYS A 35 3.59 -2.19 -2.66
CA CYS A 35 3.43 -3.36 -1.83
C CYS A 35 4.21 -3.20 -0.52
N ALA A 36 3.52 -3.30 0.61
CA ALA A 36 4.15 -3.20 1.93
C ALA A 36 5.18 -4.31 2.25
N ARG A 37 5.31 -5.32 1.38
CA ARG A 37 6.24 -6.46 1.53
C ARG A 37 7.51 -6.33 0.67
N CYS A 38 7.38 -5.99 -0.61
CA CYS A 38 8.53 -5.90 -1.54
C CYS A 38 8.76 -4.54 -2.19
N ARG A 39 8.10 -3.48 -1.73
CA ARG A 39 8.18 -2.10 -2.27
C ARG A 39 7.82 -1.92 -3.75
N ARG A 40 7.40 -2.96 -4.47
CA ARG A 40 7.03 -2.82 -5.89
C ARG A 40 5.77 -1.98 -6.04
N ARG A 41 5.70 -1.15 -7.09
CA ARG A 41 4.47 -0.44 -7.45
C ARG A 41 3.36 -1.43 -7.78
N MET A 42 2.18 -1.20 -7.23
CA MET A 42 1.01 -2.04 -7.45
C MET A 42 0.21 -1.52 -8.65
N LYS A 43 -0.44 -2.43 -9.37
CA LYS A 43 -1.45 -2.07 -10.36
C LYS A 43 -2.74 -1.74 -9.60
N VAL A 44 -3.10 -0.47 -9.57
CA VAL A 44 -4.29 0.02 -8.87
C VAL A 44 -5.44 0.21 -9.86
N GLN A 45 -6.61 -0.33 -9.51
CA GLN A 45 -7.88 -0.08 -10.14
C GLN A 45 -8.81 0.56 -9.12
N VAL A 46 -9.25 1.79 -9.41
CA VAL A 46 -10.33 2.44 -8.65
C VAL A 46 -11.66 1.95 -9.19
N LEU A 47 -12.56 1.56 -8.29
CA LEU A 47 -13.90 1.02 -8.58
C LEU A 47 -14.97 1.92 -7.94
N PRO A 48 -16.23 1.87 -8.38
CA PRO A 48 -17.30 2.67 -7.77
C PRO A 48 -17.53 2.41 -6.28
N VAL A 49 -17.19 1.20 -5.80
CA VAL A 49 -17.42 0.74 -4.43
C VAL A 49 -16.13 0.57 -3.62
N GLY A 50 -14.99 1.04 -4.12
CA GLY A 50 -13.71 0.86 -3.46
C GLY A 50 -12.55 0.79 -4.44
N TRP A 51 -11.55 -0.02 -4.15
CA TRP A 51 -10.39 -0.19 -5.03
C TRP A 51 -9.81 -1.60 -4.94
N ALA A 52 -9.08 -1.98 -5.99
CA ALA A 52 -8.26 -3.17 -6.03
C ALA A 52 -6.82 -2.80 -6.38
N ALA A 53 -5.85 -3.33 -5.66
CA ALA A 53 -4.43 -3.11 -5.90
C ALA A 53 -3.72 -4.46 -6.01
N VAL A 54 -3.05 -4.72 -7.12
CA VAL A 54 -2.37 -6.01 -7.36
C VAL A 54 -0.86 -5.82 -7.38
N CYS A 55 -0.16 -6.55 -6.51
CA CYS A 55 1.27 -6.76 -6.59
C CYS A 55 1.57 -8.00 -7.44
N VAL A 56 2.55 -7.90 -8.32
CA VAL A 56 3.00 -9.00 -9.19
C VAL A 56 3.48 -10.23 -8.40
N GLU A 57 4.03 -10.04 -7.20
CA GLU A 57 4.63 -11.11 -6.39
C GLU A 57 3.73 -11.54 -5.23
N HIS A 58 2.98 -10.60 -4.66
CA HIS A 58 2.24 -10.80 -3.41
C HIS A 58 0.73 -10.89 -3.58
N GLY A 59 0.22 -10.70 -4.79
CA GLY A 59 -1.20 -10.78 -5.09
C GLY A 59 -1.97 -9.49 -4.79
N GLU A 60 -3.27 -9.64 -4.63
CA GLU A 60 -4.24 -8.54 -4.59
C GLU A 60 -4.59 -8.10 -3.16
N LEU A 61 -4.75 -6.79 -3.00
CA LEU A 61 -5.40 -6.13 -1.88
C LEU A 61 -6.66 -5.41 -2.38
N ARG A 62 -7.68 -5.34 -1.53
CA ARG A 62 -8.91 -4.58 -1.79
C ARG A 62 -9.28 -3.75 -0.56
N GLY A 63 -9.99 -2.66 -0.78
CA GLY A 63 -10.55 -1.79 0.25
C GLY A 63 -11.63 -0.89 -0.31
#